data_AF-E3PST4-F1
#
_entry.id   AF-E3PST4-F1
#
_cell.length_a   1.000
_cell.length_b   1.000
_cell.length_c   1.000
_cell.angle_alpha   90.00
_cell.angle_beta   90.00
_cell.angle_gamma   90.00
#
_symmetry.space_group_name_H-M   'P 1'
#
loop_
_entity.id
_entity.type
_entity.pdbx_description
1 polymer ?
#
loop_
_entity_poly.entity_id
_entity_poly.type
_entity_poly.pdbx_seq_one_letter_code
_entity_poly.pdbx_strand_id
1 'polypeptide(L)'
;MKIKAKDQVLSLYKSRYPALDKFFLQHLGEEYDRYADKISAMKSIEEFDEFFDSEVERNEQLYRDNANIEGIESSLSDQYMAVMAAYGTIMFFRDNILADE
;
A
#
# COMPACT_ATOMS: atom_id res chain seq x y z
N MET A 1 19.37 2.00 -2.00
CA MET A 1 18.28 2.59 -1.19
C MET A 1 18.29 1.96 0.19
N LYS A 2 17.95 2.71 1.25
CA LYS A 2 17.93 2.19 2.62
C LYS A 2 16.49 2.09 3.11
N ILE A 3 16.10 0.92 3.59
CA ILE A 3 14.75 0.62 4.07
C ILE A 3 14.69 0.86 5.59
N LYS A 4 13.67 1.58 6.09
CA LYS A 4 13.39 1.76 7.53
C LYS A 4 13.03 0.41 8.16
N ALA A 5 13.29 0.21 9.45
CA ALA A 5 12.93 -1.05 10.09
C ALA A 5 11.40 -1.23 10.17
N LYS A 6 10.93 -2.48 10.09
CA LYS A 6 9.51 -2.85 10.14
C LYS A 6 8.76 -2.16 11.27
N ASP A 7 9.25 -2.29 12.50
CA ASP A 7 8.61 -1.70 13.68
C ASP A 7 8.51 -0.17 13.60
N GLN A 8 9.49 0.50 12.97
CA GLN A 8 9.43 1.95 12.78
C GLN A 8 8.29 2.31 11.83
N VAL A 9 8.18 1.64 10.69
CA VAL A 9 7.13 1.90 9.69
C VAL A 9 5.74 1.54 10.23
N LEU A 10 5.58 0.39 10.89
CA LEU A 10 4.29 -0.02 11.44
C LEU A 10 3.86 0.84 12.63
N SER A 11 4.80 1.32 13.46
CA SER A 11 4.47 2.25 14.55
C SER A 11 3.98 3.61 14.02
N LEU A 12 4.53 4.10 12.91
CA LEU A 12 4.06 5.29 12.22
C LEU A 12 2.61 5.11 11.76
N TYR A 13 2.28 3.98 11.12
CA TYR A 13 0.90 3.70 10.71
C TYR A 13 -0.05 3.63 11.91
N LYS A 14 0.31 2.87 12.93
CA LYS A 14 -0.50 2.69 14.14
C LYS A 14 -0.74 4.00 14.90
N SER A 15 0.24 4.90 14.93
CA SER A 15 0.07 6.21 15.56
C SER A 15 -0.98 7.08 14.87
N ARG A 16 -1.15 6.94 13.55
CA ARG A 16 -2.21 7.61 12.77
C ARG A 16 -3.58 6.96 12.98
N TYR A 17 -3.60 5.66 13.26
CA TYR A 17 -4.83 4.86 13.39
C TYR A 17 -4.80 3.97 14.64
N PRO A 18 -5.00 4.55 15.85
CA PRO A 18 -4.86 3.82 17.11
C PRO A 18 -5.92 2.74 17.33
N ALA A 19 -7.03 2.79 16.59
CA ALA A 19 -8.14 1.85 16.67
C ALA A 19 -7.99 0.59 15.80
N LEU A 20 -6.86 0.45 15.08
CA LEU A 20 -6.61 -0.73 14.25
C LEU A 20 -6.56 -2.01 15.08
N ASP A 21 -7.25 -3.03 14.60
CA ASP A 21 -7.22 -4.34 15.21
C ASP A 21 -5.90 -5.08 14.93
N LYS A 22 -5.69 -6.19 15.64
CA LYS A 22 -4.49 -7.02 15.50
C LYS A 22 -4.40 -7.68 14.13
N PHE A 23 -5.53 -7.97 13.49
CA PHE A 23 -5.56 -8.65 12.20
C PHE A 23 -5.04 -7.73 11.11
N PHE A 24 -5.48 -6.48 11.09
CA PHE A 24 -4.99 -5.46 10.17
C PHE A 24 -3.51 -5.15 10.40
N LEU A 25 -3.06 -5.09 11.65
CA LEU A 25 -1.63 -4.91 11.96
C LEU A 25 -0.75 -6.07 11.46
N GLN A 26 -1.26 -7.31 11.54
CA GLN A 26 -0.57 -8.46 10.97
C GLN A 26 -0.48 -8.32 9.44
N HIS A 27 -1.58 -8.00 8.78
CA HIS A 27 -1.62 -7.83 7.33
C HIS A 27 -0.69 -6.70 6.85
N LEU A 28 -0.68 -5.55 7.53
CA LEU A 28 0.29 -4.48 7.27
C LEU A 28 1.74 -4.97 7.41
N GLY A 29 2.01 -5.85 8.36
CA GLY A 29 3.32 -6.45 8.54
C GLY A 29 3.72 -7.34 7.37
N GLU A 30 2.79 -8.11 6.82
CA GLU A 30 3.01 -8.95 5.64
C GLU A 30 3.25 -8.10 4.38
N GLU A 31 2.47 -7.03 4.20
CA GLU A 31 2.67 -6.06 3.11
C GLU A 31 4.01 -5.34 3.20
N TYR A 32 4.43 -4.96 4.42
CA TYR A 32 5.78 -4.43 4.63
C TYR A 32 6.85 -5.40 4.15
N ASP A 33 6.78 -6.68 4.53
CA ASP A 33 7.79 -7.67 4.16
C ASP A 33 7.82 -7.84 2.62
N ARG A 34 6.64 -7.92 1.99
CA ARG A 34 6.50 -8.00 0.52
C ARG A 34 7.15 -6.82 -0.19
N TYR A 35 6.91 -5.60 0.28
CA TYR A 35 7.51 -4.40 -0.30
C TYR A 35 9.00 -4.32 -0.04
N ALA A 36 9.44 -4.60 1.18
CA ALA A 36 10.86 -4.56 1.54
C ALA A 36 11.69 -5.53 0.69
N ASP A 37 11.19 -6.75 0.46
CA ASP A 37 11.85 -7.74 -0.40
C ASP A 37 12.01 -7.22 -1.82
N LYS A 38 10.94 -6.65 -2.42
CA LYS A 38 11.00 -6.07 -3.77
C LYS A 38 11.97 -4.88 -3.86
N ILE A 39 11.88 -3.95 -2.90
CA ILE A 39 12.70 -2.74 -2.88
C ILE A 39 14.18 -3.09 -2.69
N SER A 40 14.50 -4.15 -1.94
CA SER A 40 15.88 -4.59 -1.72
C SER A 40 16.61 -4.98 -3.02
N ALA A 41 15.87 -5.39 -4.05
CA ALA A 41 16.40 -5.77 -5.35
C ALA A 41 16.53 -4.57 -6.33
N MET A 42 15.94 -3.42 -6.01
CA MET A 42 15.91 -2.25 -6.88
C MET A 42 17.20 -1.44 -6.79
N LYS A 43 17.57 -0.79 -7.89
CA LYS A 43 18.84 -0.08 -8.08
C LYS A 43 18.70 1.43 -8.03
N SER A 44 17.50 1.96 -8.26
CA SER A 44 17.26 3.40 -8.33
C SER A 44 15.95 3.79 -7.66
N ILE A 45 15.81 5.10 -7.38
CA ILE A 45 14.55 5.67 -6.91
C ILE A 45 13.48 5.67 -8.01
N GLU A 46 13.87 5.75 -9.29
CA GLU A 46 12.96 5.64 -10.43
C GLU A 46 12.29 4.25 -10.46
N GLU A 47 13.04 3.16 -10.25
CA GLU A 47 12.47 1.81 -10.15
C GLU A 47 11.51 1.68 -8.95
N PHE A 48 11.77 2.41 -7.87
CA PHE A 48 10.91 2.46 -6.69
C PHE A 48 9.59 3.19 -6.99
N ASP A 49 9.65 4.36 -7.63
CA ASP A 49 8.48 5.14 -8.00
C ASP A 49 7.61 4.38 -9.00
N GLU A 50 8.20 3.83 -10.06
CA GLU A 50 7.51 2.99 -11.06
C GLU A 50 6.85 1.76 -10.42
N PHE A 51 7.50 1.15 -9.43
CA PHE A 51 6.92 0.02 -8.71
C PHE A 51 5.64 0.41 -7.98
N PHE A 52 5.64 1.51 -7.23
CA PHE A 52 4.45 1.94 -6.48
C PHE A 52 3.35 2.46 -7.40
N ASP A 53 3.68 3.10 -8.51
CA ASP A 53 2.70 3.46 -9.54
C ASP A 53 2.02 2.21 -10.10
N SER A 54 2.79 1.14 -10.37
CA SER A 54 2.23 -0.14 -10.83
C SER A 54 1.33 -0.84 -9.79
N GLU A 55 1.59 -0.64 -8.49
CA GLU A 55 0.75 -1.18 -7.42
C GLU A 55 -0.58 -0.41 -7.34
N VAL A 56 -0.57 0.92 -7.55
CA VAL A 56 -1.80 1.73 -7.67
C VAL A 56 -2.62 1.26 -8.86
N GLU A 57 -2.00 1.11 -10.04
CA GLU A 57 -2.69 0.64 -11.25
C GLU A 57 -3.31 -0.75 -11.05
N ARG A 58 -2.58 -1.69 -10.44
CA ARG A 58 -3.12 -3.02 -10.13
C ARG A 58 -4.28 -2.95 -9.14
N ASN A 59 -4.17 -2.11 -8.12
CA ASN A 59 -5.26 -1.91 -7.16
C ASN A 59 -6.53 -1.39 -7.84
N GLU A 60 -6.42 -0.46 -8.80
CA GLU A 60 -7.56 0.00 -9.59
C GLU A 60 -8.13 -1.11 -10.50
N GLN A 61 -7.27 -1.87 -11.16
CA GLN A 61 -7.68 -2.92 -12.10
C GLN A 61 -8.45 -4.07 -11.44
N LEU A 62 -8.07 -4.46 -10.22
CA LEU A 62 -8.73 -5.51 -9.45
C LEU A 62 -10.26 -5.32 -9.30
N TYR A 63 -10.74 -4.08 -9.45
CA TYR A 63 -12.15 -3.75 -9.32
C TYR A 63 -12.80 -3.26 -10.63
N ARG A 64 -12.02 -3.08 -11.71
CA ARG A 64 -12.54 -2.83 -13.07
C ARG A 64 -13.00 -4.12 -13.76
N ASP A 65 -12.48 -5.28 -13.36
CA ASP A 65 -12.88 -6.59 -13.92
C ASP A 65 -14.27 -7.07 -13.46
N ASN A 66 -14.92 -6.37 -12.53
CA ASN A 66 -16.36 -6.51 -12.30
C ASN A 66 -17.10 -5.78 -13.43
N ALA A 67 -17.51 -6.52 -14.46
CA ALA A 67 -18.17 -6.05 -15.69
C ALA A 67 -19.44 -5.17 -15.53
N ASN A 68 -19.85 -4.85 -14.31
CA ASN A 68 -21.03 -4.06 -13.99
C ASN A 68 -20.70 -2.67 -13.40
N ILE A 69 -19.44 -2.25 -13.40
CA ILE A 69 -19.00 -0.98 -12.80
C ILE A 69 -18.56 -0.02 -13.93
N GLU A 70 -19.48 0.84 -14.38
CA GLU A 70 -19.23 1.87 -15.40
C GLU A 70 -18.44 3.09 -14.86
N GLY A 71 -18.06 3.08 -13.59
CA GLY A 71 -17.27 4.11 -12.93
C GLY A 71 -17.15 3.87 -11.42
N ILE A 72 -16.20 4.55 -10.77
CA ILE A 72 -15.96 4.43 -9.31
C ILE A 72 -17.25 4.62 -8.50
N GLU A 73 -18.11 5.55 -8.91
CA GLU A 73 -19.40 5.88 -8.30
C GLU A 73 -20.47 4.78 -8.45
N SER A 74 -20.25 3.82 -9.36
CA SER A 74 -21.17 2.71 -9.65
C SER A 74 -20.78 1.37 -9.01
N SER A 75 -19.61 1.32 -8.35
CA SER A 75 -19.24 0.16 -7.55
C SER A 75 -20.08 0.11 -6.27
N LEU A 76 -20.50 -1.09 -5.84
CA LEU A 76 -21.14 -1.27 -4.53
C LEU A 76 -20.21 -0.61 -3.50
N SER A 77 -20.75 0.28 -2.66
CA SER A 77 -20.01 1.15 -1.72
C SER A 77 -18.81 0.46 -1.05
N ASP A 78 -18.92 -0.82 -0.71
CA ASP A 78 -17.86 -1.60 -0.06
C ASP A 78 -16.63 -1.86 -0.94
N GLN A 79 -16.80 -2.07 -2.25
CA GLN A 79 -15.70 -2.26 -3.20
C GLN A 79 -14.91 -0.96 -3.40
N TYR A 80 -15.61 0.17 -3.52
CA TYR A 80 -14.95 1.48 -3.56
C TYR A 80 -14.14 1.74 -2.29
N MET A 81 -14.73 1.49 -1.12
CA MET A 81 -14.05 1.67 0.15
C MET A 81 -12.83 0.75 0.29
N ALA A 82 -12.89 -0.48 -0.24
CA ALA A 82 -11.76 -1.39 -0.30
C ALA A 82 -10.63 -0.85 -1.20
N VAL A 83 -10.95 -0.33 -2.39
CA VAL A 83 -9.99 0.33 -3.29
C VAL A 83 -9.30 1.49 -2.58
N MET A 84 -10.07 2.36 -1.92
CA MET A 84 -9.55 3.54 -1.23
C MET A 84 -8.69 3.18 -0.03
N ALA A 85 -9.07 2.16 0.74
CA ALA A 85 -8.28 1.66 1.87
C ALA A 85 -6.94 1.06 1.40
N ALA A 86 -6.97 0.27 0.33
CA ALA A 86 -5.77 -0.30 -0.28
C ALA A 86 -4.87 0.79 -0.86
N TYR A 87 -5.44 1.77 -1.59
CA TYR A 87 -4.71 2.93 -2.10
C TYR A 87 -4.00 3.71 -0.99
N GLY A 88 -4.70 3.99 0.12
CA GLY A 88 -4.11 4.67 1.28
C GLY A 88 -2.95 3.89 1.89
N THR A 89 -3.01 2.56 1.88
CA THR A 89 -1.93 1.70 2.38
C THR A 89 -0.72 1.70 1.44
N ILE A 90 -0.93 1.61 0.13
CA ILE A 90 0.12 1.69 -0.90
C ILE A 90 0.87 3.02 -0.77
N MET A 91 0.13 4.14 -0.75
CA MET A 91 0.70 5.48 -0.63
C MET A 91 1.45 5.67 0.68
N PHE A 92 0.93 5.12 1.79
CA PHE A 92 1.63 5.16 3.06
C PHE A 92 3.01 4.48 2.95
N PHE A 93 3.10 3.29 2.37
CA PHE A 93 4.39 2.61 2.24
C PHE A 93 5.34 3.37 1.31
N ARG A 94 4.86 3.85 0.16
CA ARG A 94 5.65 4.68 -0.75
C ARG A 94 6.32 5.84 -0.02
N ASP A 95 5.55 6.56 0.80
CA ASP A 95 6.03 7.79 1.42
C ASP A 95 6.85 7.54 2.71
N ASN A 96 6.80 6.35 3.31
CA ASN A 96 7.34 6.12 4.66
C ASN A 96 8.30 4.93 4.78
N ILE A 97 8.47 4.08 3.75
CA ILE A 97 9.28 2.86 3.86
C ILE A 97 10.79 3.10 3.68
N LEU A 98 11.17 4.11 2.90
CA LEU A 98 12.57 4.49 2.75
C LEU A 98 13.04 5.35 3.92
N ALA A 99 14.29 5.14 4.33
CA ALA A 99 14.96 6.04 5.25
C ALA A 99 15.20 7.37 4.54
N ASP A 100 14.96 8.48 5.24
CA ASP A 100 15.40 9.79 4.79
C ASP A 100 16.94 9.76 4.70
N GLU A 101 17.52 10.28 3.61
CA GLU A 101 18.98 10.31 3.39
C GLU A 101 19.74 11.05 4.52
#